data_AF-A0A928Z786-F1
#
_entry.id   AF-A0A928Z786-F1
#
_cell.length_a   1.000
_cell.length_b   1.000
_cell.length_c   1.000
_cell.angle_alpha   90.00
_cell.angle_beta   90.00
_cell.angle_gamma   90.00
#
_symmetry.space_group_name_H-M   'P 1'
#
loop_
_entity.id
_entity.type
_entity.pdbx_description
1 polymer ?
#
loop_
_entity_poly.entity_id
_entity_poly.type
_entity_poly.pdbx_seq_one_letter_code
_entity_poly.pdbx_strand_id
1 'polypeptide(L)'
;MKKKLTAVLISSVVLMGATACQDTARTSVDAPSSVDETPEVLEADEAVDSKEDAQSSVRRDQLDSDIRAREERNNLTGGDAERADGDLASEVRSKLEANLPASALTIEAED
;
A
#
# COMPACT_ATOMS: atom_id res chain seq x y z
N MET A 1 -34.94 -8.63 23.46
CA MET A 1 -33.46 -8.59 23.60
C MET A 1 -32.69 -8.74 22.28
N LYS A 2 -33.19 -9.47 21.26
CA LYS A 2 -32.46 -9.72 20.00
C LYS A 2 -32.18 -8.47 19.13
N LYS A 3 -33.14 -7.52 19.01
CA LYS A 3 -33.01 -6.31 18.16
C LYS A 3 -31.96 -5.29 18.62
N LYS A 4 -31.64 -5.25 19.92
CA LYS A 4 -30.61 -4.34 20.46
C LYS A 4 -29.20 -4.86 20.19
N LEU A 5 -29.04 -6.19 20.12
CA LEU A 5 -27.77 -6.85 19.84
C LEU A 5 -27.37 -6.70 18.36
N THR A 6 -28.35 -6.75 17.44
CA THR A 6 -28.12 -6.50 16.01
C THR A 6 -27.70 -5.06 15.73
N ALA A 7 -28.31 -4.08 16.42
CA ALA A 7 -27.95 -2.66 16.25
C ALA A 7 -26.52 -2.35 16.75
N VAL A 8 -26.10 -2.99 17.85
CA VAL A 8 -24.73 -2.86 18.36
C VAL A 8 -23.71 -3.50 17.42
N LEU A 9 -24.01 -4.69 16.88
CA LEU A 9 -23.11 -5.38 15.94
C LEU A 9 -22.94 -4.63 14.61
N ILE A 10 -24.02 -4.03 14.07
CA ILE A 10 -23.94 -3.22 12.85
C ILE A 10 -23.16 -1.92 13.12
N SER A 11 -23.36 -1.29 14.28
CA SER A 11 -22.61 -0.10 14.67
C SER A 11 -21.11 -0.35 14.85
N SER A 12 -20.70 -1.51 15.35
CA SER A 12 -19.28 -1.85 15.49
C SER A 12 -18.58 -2.09 14.16
N VAL A 13 -19.29 -2.63 13.16
CA VAL A 13 -18.71 -2.87 11.82
C VAL A 13 -18.49 -1.56 11.06
N VAL A 14 -19.35 -0.56 11.21
CA VAL A 14 -19.21 0.75 10.54
C VAL A 14 -18.00 1.54 11.07
N LEU A 15 -17.73 1.48 12.38
CA LEU A 15 -16.61 2.19 12.99
C LEU A 15 -15.23 1.63 12.60
N MET A 16 -15.15 0.36 12.17
CA MET A 16 -13.91 -0.25 11.67
C MET A 16 -13.69 -0.06 10.18
N GLY A 17 -14.67 0.52 9.45
CA GLY A 17 -14.55 0.77 8.01
C GLY A 17 -13.84 2.08 7.65
N ALA A 18 -13.78 3.05 8.56
CA ALA A 18 -13.32 4.41 8.24
C ALA A 18 -11.79 4.59 8.23
N THR A 19 -11.03 3.67 8.82
CA THR A 19 -9.55 3.80 8.90
C THR A 19 -8.81 3.03 7.80
N ALA A 20 -9.53 2.35 6.90
CA ALA A 20 -8.94 1.53 5.84
C ALA A 20 -8.61 2.30 4.55
N CYS A 21 -9.10 3.54 4.41
CA CYS A 21 -8.78 4.42 3.29
C CYS A 21 -7.67 5.40 3.70
N GLN A 22 -6.49 4.89 4.03
CA GLN A 22 -5.30 5.72 4.00
C GLN A 22 -4.80 5.68 2.56
N ASP A 23 -4.75 6.83 1.89
CA ASP A 23 -4.28 6.97 0.49
C ASP A 23 -2.75 6.79 0.35
N THR A 24 -2.09 6.36 1.42
CA THR A 24 -0.66 6.10 1.48
C THR A 24 -0.34 4.63 1.18
N ALA A 25 0.64 4.39 0.33
CA ALA A 25 1.15 3.06 -0.03
C ALA A 25 2.53 2.81 0.61
N ARG A 26 2.69 1.69 1.32
CA ARG A 26 3.92 1.34 2.08
C ARG A 26 4.73 0.22 1.41
N THR A 27 6.05 0.39 1.29
CA THR A 27 6.94 -0.62 0.68
C THR A 27 7.28 -1.79 1.60
N SER A 28 7.15 -1.61 2.91
CA SER A 28 7.30 -2.66 3.92
C SER A 28 6.33 -2.43 5.07
N VAL A 29 6.21 -3.42 5.96
CA VAL A 29 5.38 -3.32 7.17
C VAL A 29 5.94 -2.31 8.17
N ASP A 30 7.26 -2.09 8.12
CA ASP A 30 8.02 -1.18 8.99
C ASP A 30 8.05 0.27 8.44
N ALA A 31 7.47 0.50 7.25
CA ALA A 31 7.35 1.84 6.70
C ALA A 31 6.41 2.71 7.55
N PRO A 32 6.71 4.02 7.70
CA PRO A 32 5.90 4.96 8.46
C PRO A 32 4.43 4.94 8.05
N SER A 33 3.53 5.20 8.99
CA SER A 33 2.09 5.15 8.70
C SER A 33 1.59 6.30 7.82
N SER A 34 2.37 7.38 7.70
CA SER A 34 2.06 8.57 6.90
C SER A 34 3.36 9.28 6.46
N VAL A 35 3.26 10.20 5.50
CA VAL A 35 4.41 11.02 5.07
C VAL A 35 4.79 12.12 6.06
N ASP A 36 3.89 12.43 7.00
CA ASP A 36 4.11 13.41 8.09
C ASP A 36 4.93 12.83 9.26
N GLU A 37 5.05 11.51 9.32
CA GLU A 37 5.78 10.82 10.38
C GLU A 37 7.29 10.84 10.10
N THR A 38 8.08 11.17 11.13
CA THR A 38 9.55 11.13 10.99
C THR A 38 9.99 9.68 10.86
N PRO A 39 10.68 9.30 9.78
CA PRO A 39 11.09 7.91 9.59
C PRO A 39 12.10 7.51 10.66
N GLU A 40 11.81 6.41 11.33
CA GLU A 40 12.79 5.74 12.19
C GLU A 40 13.81 5.01 11.30
N VAL A 41 15.05 4.94 11.77
CA VAL A 41 16.08 4.16 11.08
C VAL A 41 15.75 2.70 11.34
N LEU A 42 15.53 1.93 10.28
CA LEU A 42 15.31 0.49 10.38
C LEU A 42 16.43 -0.18 11.16
N GLU A 43 16.05 -1.05 12.08
CA GLU A 43 16.98 -1.96 12.72
C GLU A 43 17.53 -2.96 11.69
N ALA A 44 18.67 -3.57 12.01
CA ALA A 44 19.39 -4.41 11.05
C ALA A 44 18.59 -5.66 10.64
N ASP A 45 17.79 -6.22 11.55
CA ASP A 45 16.90 -7.35 11.32
C ASP A 45 15.69 -6.96 10.46
N GLU A 46 15.04 -5.82 10.74
CA GLU A 46 13.92 -5.30 9.94
C GLU A 46 14.33 -5.03 8.47
N ALA A 47 15.53 -4.48 8.28
CA ALA A 47 16.09 -4.25 6.94
C ALA A 47 16.38 -5.56 6.19
N VAL A 48 16.76 -6.63 6.91
CA VAL A 48 16.97 -7.96 6.31
C VAL A 48 15.63 -8.57 5.94
N ASP A 49 14.65 -8.55 6.84
CA ASP A 49 13.32 -9.12 6.61
C ASP A 49 12.61 -8.43 5.44
N SER A 50 12.63 -7.10 5.40
CA SER A 50 12.10 -6.31 4.27
C SER A 50 12.76 -6.71 2.94
N LYS A 51 14.09 -6.88 2.96
CA LYS A 51 14.84 -7.30 1.77
C LYS A 51 14.49 -8.70 1.32
N GLU A 52 14.38 -9.65 2.24
CA GLU A 52 14.03 -11.03 1.90
C GLU A 52 12.62 -11.13 1.32
N ASP A 53 11.66 -10.38 1.85
CA ASP A 53 10.30 -10.31 1.30
C ASP A 53 10.30 -9.71 -0.12
N ALA A 54 10.91 -8.53 -0.30
CA ALA A 54 10.96 -7.85 -1.59
C ALA A 54 11.72 -8.64 -2.68
N GLN A 55 12.65 -9.51 -2.28
CA GLN A 55 13.42 -10.38 -3.18
C GLN A 55 12.79 -11.76 -3.39
N SER A 56 11.76 -12.13 -2.62
CA SER A 56 11.00 -13.36 -2.81
C SER A 56 10.43 -13.40 -4.22
N SER A 57 10.57 -14.53 -4.92
CA SER A 57 10.02 -14.69 -6.27
C SER A 57 8.51 -14.52 -6.28
N VAL A 58 7.82 -14.99 -5.23
CA VAL A 58 6.37 -14.84 -5.08
C VAL A 58 5.99 -13.37 -4.97
N ARG A 59 6.70 -12.61 -4.14
CA ARG A 59 6.46 -11.18 -3.99
C ARG A 59 6.75 -10.44 -5.29
N ARG A 60 7.82 -10.81 -5.99
CA ARG A 60 8.18 -10.27 -7.30
C ARG A 60 7.08 -10.47 -8.34
N ASP A 61 6.60 -11.69 -8.45
CA ASP A 61 5.54 -12.05 -9.40
C ASP A 61 4.24 -11.30 -9.09
N GLN A 62 3.93 -11.10 -7.80
CA GLN A 62 2.80 -10.28 -7.36
C GLN A 62 2.97 -8.82 -7.77
N LEU A 63 4.12 -8.20 -7.47
CA LEU A 63 4.41 -6.81 -7.82
C LEU A 63 4.35 -6.58 -9.34
N ASP A 64 4.97 -7.48 -10.12
CA ASP A 64 4.97 -7.41 -11.58
C ASP A 64 3.56 -7.59 -12.18
N SER A 65 2.74 -8.47 -11.60
CA SER A 65 1.35 -8.64 -12.02
C SER A 65 0.52 -7.39 -11.71
N ASP A 66 0.71 -6.78 -10.54
CA ASP A 66 0.00 -5.58 -10.13
C ASP A 66 0.36 -4.37 -11.01
N ILE A 67 1.66 -4.16 -11.25
CA ILE A 67 2.15 -3.11 -12.14
C ILE A 67 1.55 -3.30 -13.53
N ARG A 68 1.62 -4.51 -14.09
CA ARG A 68 1.09 -4.80 -15.41
C ARG A 68 -0.41 -4.52 -15.51
N ALA A 69 -1.20 -4.97 -14.54
CA ALA A 69 -2.65 -4.74 -14.55
C ALA A 69 -3.01 -3.25 -14.49
N ARG A 70 -2.23 -2.45 -13.74
CA ARG A 70 -2.42 -1.00 -13.65
C ARG A 70 -2.04 -0.29 -14.95
N GLU A 71 -0.89 -0.63 -15.52
CA GLU A 71 -0.42 -0.09 -16.80
C GLU A 71 -1.37 -0.48 -17.94
N GLU A 72 -1.88 -1.72 -17.97
CA GLU A 72 -2.90 -2.15 -18.93
C GLU A 72 -4.18 -1.34 -18.78
N ARG A 73 -4.68 -1.12 -17.55
CA ARG A 73 -5.86 -0.28 -17.30
C ARG A 73 -5.64 1.15 -17.79
N ASN A 74 -4.50 1.75 -17.46
CA ASN A 74 -4.15 3.10 -17.89
C ASN A 74 -4.04 3.20 -19.41
N ASN A 75 -3.51 2.18 -20.09
CA ASN A 75 -3.46 2.15 -21.55
C ASN A 75 -4.86 2.02 -22.18
N LEU A 76 -5.77 1.25 -21.57
CA LEU A 76 -7.15 1.09 -22.07
C LEU A 76 -7.96 2.38 -22.06
N THR A 77 -7.72 3.26 -21.10
CA THR A 77 -8.39 4.57 -20.96
C THR A 77 -7.75 5.66 -21.82
N GLY A 78 -6.66 5.35 -22.54
CA GLY A 78 -6.00 6.25 -23.47
C GLY A 78 -4.63 6.78 -22.99
N GLY A 79 -4.06 6.15 -21.96
CA GLY A 79 -2.81 6.57 -21.33
C GLY A 79 -3.04 7.84 -20.52
N ASP A 80 -3.93 7.76 -19.52
CA ASP A 80 -4.43 8.93 -18.79
C ASP A 80 -3.28 9.86 -18.37
N ALA A 81 -3.39 11.13 -18.77
CA ALA A 81 -2.51 12.19 -18.27
C ALA A 81 -2.68 12.41 -16.76
N GLU A 82 -3.86 12.07 -16.24
CA GLU A 82 -4.24 12.11 -14.83
C GLU A 82 -4.54 10.68 -14.36
N ARG A 83 -3.66 10.12 -13.53
CA ARG A 83 -3.89 8.85 -12.84
C ARG A 83 -4.57 9.14 -11.51
N ALA A 84 -5.45 8.26 -11.06
CA ALA A 84 -5.97 8.35 -9.70
C ALA A 84 -4.81 8.22 -8.69
N ASP A 85 -4.80 9.07 -7.66
CA ASP A 85 -3.71 9.18 -6.70
C ASP A 85 -3.35 7.84 -6.05
N GLY A 86 -4.34 7.11 -5.54
CA GLY A 86 -4.13 5.79 -4.95
C GLY A 86 -3.54 4.77 -5.94
N ASP A 87 -3.82 4.91 -7.24
CA ASP A 87 -3.23 4.07 -8.27
C ASP A 87 -1.77 4.44 -8.53
N LEU A 88 -1.47 5.74 -8.61
CA LEU A 88 -0.12 6.27 -8.78
C LEU A 88 0.77 5.91 -7.59
N ALA A 89 0.29 6.15 -6.36
CA ALA A 89 0.99 5.81 -5.13
C ALA A 89 1.28 4.30 -5.05
N SER A 90 0.29 3.45 -5.38
CA SER A 90 0.47 2.00 -5.41
C SER A 90 1.49 1.54 -6.46
N GLU A 91 1.48 2.14 -7.64
CA GLU A 91 2.39 1.82 -8.72
C GLU A 91 3.83 2.22 -8.38
N VAL A 92 4.01 3.43 -7.85
CA VAL A 92 5.31 3.91 -7.37
C VAL A 92 5.81 3.04 -6.23
N ARG A 93 4.96 2.71 -5.23
CA ARG A 93 5.31 1.76 -4.16
C ARG A 93 5.79 0.43 -4.75
N SER A 94 5.03 -0.19 -5.65
CA SER A 94 5.42 -1.48 -6.23
C SER A 94 6.74 -1.41 -7.01
N LYS A 95 6.98 -0.32 -7.75
CA LYS A 95 8.24 -0.09 -8.48
C LYS A 95 9.42 0.15 -7.52
N LEU A 96 9.20 0.89 -6.44
CA LEU A 96 10.22 1.15 -5.43
C LEU A 96 10.56 -0.10 -4.63
N GLU A 97 9.57 -0.86 -4.17
CA GLU A 97 9.80 -2.12 -3.48
C GLU A 97 10.54 -3.12 -4.37
N ALA A 98 10.23 -3.13 -5.67
CA ALA A 98 10.98 -3.91 -6.62
C ALA A 98 12.47 -3.47 -6.63
N ASN A 99 12.77 -2.18 -6.74
CA ASN A 99 14.15 -1.74 -7.00
C ASN A 99 14.96 -1.38 -5.74
N LEU A 100 14.31 -1.24 -4.58
CA LEU A 100 14.88 -0.87 -3.29
C LEU A 100 14.40 -1.88 -2.22
N PRO A 101 14.92 -3.11 -2.22
CA PRO A 101 14.32 -4.20 -1.46
C PRO A 101 14.40 -4.02 0.07
N ALA A 102 15.32 -3.23 0.60
CA ALA A 102 15.42 -2.95 2.04
C ALA A 102 14.74 -1.62 2.45
N SER A 103 13.80 -1.12 1.63
CA SER A 103 13.21 0.20 1.83
C SER A 103 11.95 0.16 2.69
N ALA A 104 11.84 1.10 3.63
CA ALA A 104 10.66 1.37 4.44
C ALA A 104 10.12 2.76 4.11
N LEU A 105 9.50 2.86 2.94
CA LEU A 105 9.00 4.11 2.36
C LEU A 105 7.48 4.13 2.36
N THR A 106 6.95 5.33 2.58
CA THR A 106 5.53 5.63 2.50
C THR A 106 5.32 6.62 1.36
N ILE A 107 4.45 6.24 0.44
CA ILE A 107 4.21 6.97 -0.80
C ILE A 107 2.79 7.51 -0.72
N GLU A 108 2.67 8.83 -0.85
CA GLU A 108 1.40 9.54 -1.02
C GLU A 108 1.44 10.25 -2.37
N ALA A 109 0.32 10.25 -3.08
CA ALA A 109 0.14 11.02 -4.30
C ALA A 109 -0.82 12.17 -4.00
N GLU A 110 -0.53 13.34 -4.57
CA GLU A 110 -1.31 14.57 -4.39
C GLU A 110 -2.08 14.89 -5.68
N ASP A 111 -3.32 15.38 -5.52
CA ASP A 111 -4.20 15.91 -6.57
C ASP A 111 -3.58 17.08 -7.37
#